data_AF-A0AB40CJQ3-F1
#
_entry.id   AF-A0AB40CJQ3-F1
#
_cell.length_a   1.000
_cell.length_b   1.000
_cell.length_c   1.000
_cell.angle_alpha   90.00
_cell.angle_beta   90.00
_cell.angle_gamma   90.00
#
_symmetry.space_group_name_H-M   'P 1'
#
loop_
_entity.id
_entity.type
_entity.pdbx_description
1 polymer ?
#
loop_
_entity_poly.entity_id
_entity_poly.type
_entity_poly.pdbx_seq_one_letter_code
_entity_poly.pdbx_strand_id
1 'polypeptide(L)'
;MDKSWMNKSRLSQEYVDGVDRFLDFAFNNSSSDNKIICPCVKCVNVRWQSREVAFDHLACDGIIQGYTCWFFHGESVPSTNISSTSSTSHLGTNNPSTGQDGMEELLLDAFNMQHHLDAPEFVASHPTDEMEDGNETHQGLNEEQPSKEASKFYKLLEDMNGKLYDGSKHSTLYFCICLFHLKCMCGMTGKWLDYLIDFLKEFFPMAAIPANSRESKKVIKDLGLGYEKIHSCPNDFHKRPAKVMRYFPLIPRLQRIFMSSKTCTDMSWHANSRKKDGNLRHPADVEAWRSFDARYPDFAYDPRNVRLGLSSDGFNAFKLLSTSYSTWPVVLIPYNLPPWIGMKQSSFILSMIIPGDKGPALLWTINDFLAYANLLGWSTKGKYACPCCTSHTSARWLTNGRKFCYMAHRRWLNENHPYRFQKHLFDGTIELRGPPSIPTGSDILLMLKDVQPIYGKRKKGNLSKSTTSTLRKRQRDGDVDSDDDDQHEDGPHDAELWKKRSIFFDLPYWEHNLLRHNLDVMHIEKNICENIVGTILDIDGKLKDNMKSRVDMVEMGIRHELHPEYLSNGRTRLPPASFSMTKKEDMFCQVLKDIKVQDAYSSNI
;
A
#
# COMPACT_ATOMS: atom_id res chain seq x y z
N MET A 1 16.90 19.61 27.89
CA MET A 1 18.25 19.39 27.31
C MET A 1 18.13 19.32 25.79
N ASP A 2 19.16 19.72 25.02
CA ASP A 2 19.15 19.53 23.55
C ASP A 2 19.23 18.04 23.22
N LYS A 3 18.31 17.56 22.37
CA LYS A 3 18.16 16.15 21.95
C LYS A 3 18.35 15.97 20.45
N SER A 4 18.67 17.03 19.72
CA SER A 4 18.89 16.99 18.28
C SER A 4 20.06 16.08 17.88
N TRP A 5 21.03 15.91 18.79
CA TRP A 5 22.17 15.01 18.65
C TRP A 5 21.78 13.54 18.43
N MET A 6 20.62 13.09 18.94
CA MET A 6 20.17 11.70 18.82
C MET A 6 20.00 11.28 17.35
N ASN A 7 19.68 12.23 16.47
CA ASN A 7 19.49 12.00 15.03
C ASN A 7 20.78 12.21 14.20
N LYS A 8 21.90 12.56 14.83
CA LYS A 8 23.18 12.83 14.15
C LYS A 8 23.94 11.53 13.88
N SER A 9 24.94 11.59 13.00
CA SER A 9 25.78 10.44 12.69
C SER A 9 26.56 10.00 13.92
N ARG A 10 26.58 8.70 14.24
CA ARG A 10 27.36 8.16 15.38
C ARG A 10 28.87 8.37 15.28
N LEU A 11 29.37 8.67 14.07
CA LEU A 11 30.77 9.01 13.82
C LEU A 11 31.06 10.53 13.96
N SER A 12 30.04 11.33 14.26
CA SER A 12 30.20 12.77 14.43
C SER A 12 30.45 13.13 15.88
N GLN A 13 31.29 14.16 16.09
CA GLN A 13 31.58 14.67 17.43
C GLN A 13 30.31 15.14 18.14
N GLU A 14 29.37 15.75 17.40
CA GLU A 14 28.07 16.18 17.91
C GLU A 14 27.26 15.04 18.57
N TYR A 15 27.34 13.83 18.03
CA TYR A 15 26.67 12.66 18.60
C TYR A 15 27.36 12.19 19.87
N VAL A 16 28.69 12.11 19.85
CA VAL A 16 29.51 11.69 21.01
C VAL A 16 29.32 12.65 22.18
N ASP A 17 29.43 13.95 21.94
CA ASP A 17 29.19 15.00 22.95
C ASP A 17 27.74 14.99 23.46
N GLY A 18 26.80 14.58 22.61
CA GLY A 18 25.40 14.34 22.97
C GLY A 18 25.22 13.16 23.92
N VAL A 19 25.89 12.04 23.65
CA VAL A 19 25.91 10.85 24.51
C VAL A 19 26.51 11.17 25.87
N ASP A 20 27.64 11.88 25.92
CA ASP A 20 28.26 12.23 27.20
C ASP A 20 27.35 13.12 28.07
N ARG A 21 26.74 14.14 27.47
CA ARG A 21 25.77 15.00 28.19
C ARG A 21 24.56 14.24 28.68
N PHE A 22 24.07 13.29 27.89
CA PHE A 22 22.99 12.41 28.30
C PHE A 22 23.41 11.51 29.47
N LEU A 23 24.60 10.90 29.42
CA LEU A 23 25.09 10.07 30.51
C LEU A 23 25.31 10.90 31.78
N ASP A 24 25.84 12.11 31.68
CA ASP A 24 25.97 13.02 32.83
C ASP A 24 24.62 13.31 33.48
N PHE A 25 23.62 13.61 32.67
CA PHE A 25 22.26 13.77 33.15
C PHE A 25 21.72 12.50 33.82
N ALA A 26 21.81 11.36 33.14
CA ALA A 26 21.26 10.11 33.63
C ALA A 26 21.91 9.67 34.95
N PHE A 27 23.23 9.77 35.05
CA PHE A 27 23.95 9.39 36.27
C PHE A 27 23.65 10.33 37.43
N ASN A 28 23.50 11.63 37.17
CA ASN A 28 23.18 12.60 38.21
C ASN A 28 21.73 12.51 38.71
N ASN A 29 20.80 12.02 37.89
CA ASN A 29 19.37 12.05 38.21
C ASN A 29 18.74 10.67 38.49
N SER A 30 19.39 9.58 38.10
CA SER A 30 18.77 8.24 38.15
C SER A 30 19.73 7.08 38.41
N SER A 31 21.00 7.35 38.73
CA SER A 31 21.94 6.26 39.00
C SER A 31 21.61 5.51 40.30
N SER A 32 21.81 4.20 40.26
CA SER A 32 21.76 3.32 41.42
C SER A 32 22.96 2.37 41.35
N ASP A 33 23.72 2.26 42.44
CA ASP A 33 24.97 1.48 42.48
C ASP A 33 25.97 1.84 41.35
N ASN A 34 26.15 3.15 41.10
CA ASN A 34 26.98 3.67 40.00
C ASN A 34 26.63 3.06 38.63
N LYS A 35 25.36 2.72 38.41
CA LYS A 35 24.84 2.22 37.14
C LYS A 35 23.55 2.94 36.76
N ILE A 36 23.28 2.97 35.46
CA ILE A 36 22.00 3.42 34.90
C ILE A 36 21.41 2.33 34.01
N ILE A 37 20.10 2.40 33.77
CA ILE A 37 19.44 1.53 32.80
C ILE A 37 19.80 2.02 31.38
N CYS A 38 20.52 1.21 30.59
CA CYS A 38 21.09 1.67 29.32
C CYS A 38 20.04 1.82 28.19
N PRO A 39 19.90 3.01 27.55
CA PRO A 39 18.95 3.27 26.46
C PRO A 39 19.47 2.92 25.07
N CYS A 40 20.53 2.10 24.96
CA CYS A 40 21.00 1.70 23.62
C CYS A 40 20.02 0.73 22.95
N VAL A 41 20.06 0.65 21.62
CA VAL A 41 19.17 -0.23 20.84
C VAL A 41 19.26 -1.72 21.19
N LYS A 42 20.35 -2.17 21.84
CA LYS A 42 20.50 -3.55 22.32
C LYS A 42 20.00 -3.76 23.76
N CYS A 43 20.17 -2.77 24.62
CA CYS A 43 19.80 -2.86 26.04
C CYS A 43 18.36 -2.42 26.30
N VAL A 44 17.82 -1.55 25.45
CA VAL A 44 16.41 -1.13 25.38
C VAL A 44 15.82 -0.67 26.72
N ASN A 45 16.59 0.06 27.53
CA ASN A 45 16.21 0.45 28.88
C ASN A 45 15.86 -0.74 29.80
N VAL A 46 16.58 -1.87 29.69
CA VAL A 46 16.39 -3.06 30.56
C VAL A 46 17.64 -3.43 31.35
N ARG A 47 18.83 -3.14 30.85
CA ARG A 47 20.09 -3.57 31.48
C ARG A 47 20.76 -2.43 32.24
N TRP A 48 21.05 -2.65 33.51
CA TRP A 48 21.87 -1.76 34.32
C TRP A 48 23.33 -1.85 33.91
N GLN A 49 23.93 -0.71 33.55
CA GLN A 49 25.30 -0.63 33.06
C GLN A 49 26.07 0.49 33.76
N SER A 50 27.37 0.30 33.93
CA SER A 50 28.26 1.38 34.36
C SER A 50 28.35 2.44 33.27
N ARG A 51 28.92 3.59 33.62
CA ARG A 51 29.00 4.72 32.69
C ARG A 51 29.78 4.36 31.43
N GLU A 52 30.91 3.69 31.58
CA GLU A 52 31.81 3.30 30.49
C GLU A 52 31.11 2.32 29.54
N VAL A 53 30.46 1.30 30.10
CA VAL A 53 29.74 0.30 29.30
C VAL A 53 28.53 0.91 28.60
N ALA A 54 27.81 1.82 29.26
CA ALA A 54 26.69 2.54 28.65
C ALA A 54 27.17 3.46 27.52
N PHE A 55 28.31 4.11 27.66
CA PHE A 55 28.93 4.93 26.62
C PHE A 55 29.28 4.10 25.38
N ASP A 56 30.00 2.98 25.56
CA ASP A 56 30.37 2.09 24.46
C ASP A 56 29.14 1.58 23.70
N HIS A 57 28.11 1.20 24.44
CA HIS A 57 26.84 0.77 23.84
C HIS A 57 26.16 1.89 23.05
N LEU A 58 26.14 3.12 23.56
CA LEU A 58 25.50 4.25 22.85
C LEU A 58 26.33 4.73 21.65
N ALA A 59 27.65 4.58 21.69
CA ALA A 59 28.55 4.86 20.59
C ALA A 59 28.47 3.79 19.48
N CYS A 60 28.54 2.51 19.85
CA CYS A 60 28.57 1.39 18.89
C CYS A 60 27.19 1.00 18.37
N ASP A 61 26.16 1.00 19.23
CA ASP A 61 24.83 0.49 18.91
C ASP A 61 23.81 1.62 18.73
N GLY A 62 24.03 2.77 19.37
CA GLY A 62 23.17 3.93 19.21
C GLY A 62 22.06 3.99 20.25
N ILE A 63 21.57 5.21 20.51
CA ILE A 63 20.41 5.45 21.38
C ILE A 63 19.09 5.18 20.63
N ILE A 64 18.05 4.76 21.36
CA ILE A 64 16.70 4.55 20.82
C ILE A 64 16.14 5.87 20.27
N GLN A 65 15.87 5.94 18.97
CA GLN A 65 15.47 7.18 18.28
C GLN A 65 14.13 7.76 18.74
N GLY A 66 13.21 6.92 19.24
CA GLY A 66 11.93 7.35 19.80
C GLY A 66 11.97 7.72 21.29
N TYR A 67 13.12 7.55 21.95
CA TYR A 67 13.27 7.82 23.39
C TYR A 67 13.58 9.30 23.66
N THR A 68 12.68 10.17 23.21
CA THR A 68 12.83 11.63 23.28
C THR A 68 12.38 12.22 24.61
N CYS A 69 11.77 11.42 25.49
CA CYS A 69 11.51 11.77 26.89
C CYS A 69 12.29 10.79 27.77
N TRP A 70 13.28 11.29 28.51
CA TRP A 70 14.19 10.46 29.31
C TRP A 70 13.61 10.13 30.69
N PHE A 71 12.38 9.62 30.72
CA PHE A 71 11.64 9.37 31.96
C PHE A 71 12.32 8.36 32.88
N PHE A 72 12.98 7.32 32.33
CA PHE A 72 13.79 6.39 33.14
C PHE A 72 15.05 7.03 33.72
N HIS A 73 15.40 8.23 33.25
CA HIS A 73 16.60 8.95 33.64
C HIS A 73 16.31 10.27 34.38
N GLY A 74 15.09 10.44 34.89
CA GLY A 74 14.72 11.56 35.75
C GLY A 74 14.19 12.81 35.03
N GLU A 75 13.83 12.72 33.74
CA GLU A 75 13.18 13.83 33.04
C GLU A 75 11.66 13.85 33.29
N SER A 76 11.14 14.96 33.84
CA SER A 76 9.71 15.16 34.13
C SER A 76 8.87 15.38 32.87
N VAL A 77 7.63 14.86 32.86
CA VAL A 77 6.65 15.06 31.78
C VAL A 77 5.86 16.37 32.03
N PRO A 78 5.64 17.25 31.03
CA PRO A 78 4.88 18.48 31.24
C PRO A 78 3.38 18.22 31.43
N SER A 79 2.79 18.73 32.51
CA SER A 79 1.34 18.73 32.74
C SER A 79 0.68 19.87 31.95
N THR A 80 -0.12 19.56 30.92
CA THR A 80 -0.93 20.57 30.21
C THR A 80 -2.30 20.73 30.87
N ASN A 81 -2.56 21.94 31.38
CA ASN A 81 -3.85 22.42 31.85
C ASN A 81 -4.87 22.46 30.70
N ILE A 82 -6.04 21.85 30.93
CA ILE A 82 -7.20 21.93 30.02
C ILE A 82 -8.03 23.13 30.45
N SER A 83 -7.97 24.22 29.68
CA SER A 83 -8.99 25.26 29.70
C SER A 83 -9.95 25.01 28.55
N SER A 84 -11.20 24.78 28.91
CA SER A 84 -12.36 24.61 28.03
C SER A 84 -12.71 25.91 27.30
N THR A 85 -12.69 25.92 25.96
CA THR A 85 -13.56 26.77 25.15
C THR A 85 -13.83 26.13 23.79
N SER A 86 -15.10 25.83 23.57
CA SER A 86 -15.73 25.44 22.32
C SER A 86 -15.73 26.60 21.31
N SER A 87 -15.30 26.34 20.07
CA SER A 87 -15.70 27.10 18.87
C SER A 87 -15.32 26.34 17.58
N THR A 88 -16.34 26.05 16.78
CA THR A 88 -16.29 25.57 15.39
C THR A 88 -15.71 26.60 14.43
N SER A 89 -14.73 26.21 13.60
CA SER A 89 -14.63 26.61 12.18
C SER A 89 -13.53 25.84 11.43
N HIS A 90 -13.82 25.50 10.18
CA HIS A 90 -12.91 24.94 9.18
C HIS A 90 -11.70 25.84 8.90
N LEU A 91 -10.50 25.26 8.76
CA LEU A 91 -9.64 25.35 7.56
C LEU A 91 -8.37 24.52 7.77
N GLY A 92 -7.94 23.81 6.72
CA GLY A 92 -6.79 22.90 6.76
C GLY A 92 -5.45 23.62 6.98
N THR A 93 -4.63 23.04 7.84
CA THR A 93 -3.16 23.09 7.74
C THR A 93 -2.57 21.83 8.40
N ASN A 94 -1.68 21.17 7.67
CA ASN A 94 -0.87 20.07 8.17
C ASN A 94 0.03 20.57 9.30
N ASN A 95 -0.09 19.99 10.49
CA ASN A 95 0.93 20.04 11.52
C ASN A 95 0.99 18.68 12.26
N PRO A 96 2.14 17.97 12.25
CA PRO A 96 2.29 16.68 12.90
C PRO A 96 2.83 16.89 14.32
N SER A 97 1.96 17.14 15.29
CA SER A 97 2.34 17.06 16.71
C SER A 97 1.11 17.13 17.61
N THR A 98 0.49 15.98 17.84
CA THR A 98 -0.23 15.65 19.08
C THR A 98 -0.39 14.13 19.06
N GLY A 99 0.35 13.44 19.92
CA GLY A 99 0.18 12.00 20.15
C GLY A 99 -1.10 11.74 20.92
N GLN A 100 -2.25 11.99 20.28
CA GLN A 100 -3.52 11.43 20.70
C GLN A 100 -3.62 9.99 20.19
N ASP A 101 -4.35 9.21 20.97
CA ASP A 101 -4.27 7.77 21.12
C ASP A 101 -4.71 6.97 19.88
N GLY A 102 -3.76 6.54 19.05
CA GLY A 102 -4.03 5.67 17.92
C GLY A 102 -4.53 4.27 18.29
N MET A 103 -4.43 3.84 19.56
CA MET A 103 -5.00 2.56 19.99
C MET A 103 -6.52 2.64 20.17
N GLU A 104 -7.04 3.79 20.59
CA GLU A 104 -8.48 4.02 20.71
C GLU A 104 -9.13 4.06 19.31
N GLU A 105 -8.50 4.73 18.35
CA GLU A 105 -8.93 4.74 16.95
C GLU A 105 -8.88 3.33 16.32
N LEU A 106 -7.80 2.57 16.55
CA LEU A 106 -7.68 1.17 16.10
C LEU A 106 -8.75 0.25 16.71
N LEU A 107 -9.16 0.53 17.95
CA LEU A 107 -10.23 -0.20 18.65
C LEU A 107 -11.61 0.14 18.08
N LEU A 108 -11.88 1.42 17.86
CA LEU A 108 -13.11 1.90 17.24
C LEU A 108 -13.27 1.35 15.81
N ASP A 109 -12.17 1.27 15.05
CA ASP A 109 -12.14 0.69 13.70
C ASP A 109 -12.25 -0.84 13.68
N ALA A 110 -11.62 -1.54 14.64
CA ALA A 110 -11.65 -3.00 14.71
C ALA A 110 -13.00 -3.57 15.18
N PHE A 111 -13.76 -2.78 15.96
CA PHE A 111 -15.03 -3.21 16.56
C PHE A 111 -16.26 -2.37 16.14
N ASN A 112 -16.08 -1.42 15.21
CA ASN A 112 -17.13 -0.66 14.52
C ASN A 112 -18.15 0.03 15.45
N MET A 113 -17.66 0.82 16.41
CA MET A 113 -18.47 1.42 17.48
C MET A 113 -19.16 2.76 17.13
N GLN A 114 -18.97 3.32 15.93
CA GLN A 114 -19.54 4.64 15.57
C GLN A 114 -21.00 4.60 15.04
N HIS A 115 -21.68 3.45 15.05
CA HIS A 115 -23.08 3.35 14.58
C HIS A 115 -24.06 2.77 15.61
N HIS A 116 -23.67 2.63 16.88
CA HIS A 116 -24.53 2.09 17.93
C HIS A 116 -24.99 3.12 18.98
N LEU A 117 -24.71 4.41 18.77
CA LEU A 117 -25.24 5.50 19.62
C LEU A 117 -26.60 6.07 19.18
N ASP A 118 -27.23 5.49 18.16
CA ASP A 118 -28.64 5.76 17.82
C ASP A 118 -29.55 4.58 18.21
N ALA A 119 -29.22 3.85 19.27
CA ALA A 119 -30.21 3.02 19.95
C ALA A 119 -31.10 3.97 20.78
N PRO A 120 -32.43 4.00 20.56
CA PRO A 120 -33.29 4.98 21.20
C PRO A 120 -33.25 4.78 22.73
N GLU A 121 -32.85 5.83 23.45
CA GLU A 121 -33.05 5.93 24.89
C GLU A 121 -34.56 5.79 25.19
N PHE A 122 -34.93 4.68 25.82
CA PHE A 122 -36.22 4.52 26.47
C PHE A 122 -36.25 5.45 27.70
N VAL A 123 -36.56 6.72 27.48
CA VAL A 123 -36.94 7.63 28.55
C VAL A 123 -38.40 7.32 28.89
N ALA A 124 -38.59 6.67 30.03
CA ALA A 124 -39.88 6.51 30.64
C ALA A 124 -40.42 7.88 31.09
N SER A 125 -41.25 8.52 30.26
CA SER A 125 -42.19 9.52 30.73
C SER A 125 -43.45 9.48 29.88
N HIS A 126 -44.53 8.98 30.47
CA HIS A 126 -45.90 9.20 30.03
C HIS A 126 -46.18 10.71 29.91
N PRO A 127 -46.90 11.10 28.86
CA PRO A 127 -48.11 11.89 29.09
C PRO A 127 -49.32 11.26 28.41
N THR A 128 -50.40 11.25 29.18
CA THR A 128 -51.78 11.05 28.77
C THR A 128 -52.27 12.24 27.93
N ASP A 129 -53.05 11.96 26.88
CA ASP A 129 -54.32 12.62 26.50
C ASP A 129 -54.51 12.70 24.97
N GLU A 130 -55.41 11.82 24.51
CA GLU A 130 -56.53 11.93 23.56
C GLU A 130 -56.47 12.74 22.24
N MET A 131 -57.11 12.12 21.23
CA MET A 131 -57.77 12.62 19.99
C MET A 131 -56.94 12.55 18.67
N GLU A 132 -57.16 11.50 17.85
CA GLU A 132 -58.06 11.43 16.64
C GLU A 132 -57.48 12.24 15.45
N ASP A 133 -57.19 11.69 14.26
CA ASP A 133 -57.99 10.85 13.35
C ASP A 133 -57.11 10.35 12.16
N GLY A 134 -57.45 9.22 11.51
CA GLY A 134 -57.26 9.13 10.04
C GLY A 134 -56.22 8.21 9.36
N ASN A 135 -55.99 6.98 9.82
CA ASN A 135 -55.87 5.74 9.01
C ASN A 135 -54.95 5.64 7.75
N GLU A 136 -53.73 5.08 7.89
CA GLU A 136 -53.19 4.08 6.94
C GLU A 136 -52.33 3.03 7.71
N THR A 137 -52.62 1.76 7.49
CA THR A 137 -52.05 0.61 8.20
C THR A 137 -50.55 0.41 7.93
N HIS A 138 -49.69 0.84 8.84
CA HIS A 138 -48.33 0.31 8.96
C HIS A 138 -48.36 -1.03 9.70
N GLN A 139 -48.28 -2.15 8.96
CA GLN A 139 -47.96 -3.44 9.54
C GLN A 139 -46.53 -3.38 10.10
N GLY A 140 -46.41 -3.61 11.41
CA GLY A 140 -45.17 -3.56 12.16
C GLY A 140 -44.11 -4.50 11.60
N LEU A 141 -42.89 -3.98 11.48
CA LEU A 141 -41.69 -4.78 11.34
C LEU A 141 -41.53 -5.58 12.63
N ASN A 142 -41.66 -6.91 12.54
CA ASN A 142 -41.26 -7.80 13.63
C ASN A 142 -39.76 -7.61 13.87
N GLU A 143 -39.40 -7.04 15.01
CA GLU A 143 -38.02 -7.01 15.49
C GLU A 143 -37.57 -8.45 15.80
N GLU A 144 -36.81 -9.06 14.88
CA GLU A 144 -36.21 -10.37 15.11
C GLU A 144 -35.20 -10.30 16.26
N GLN A 145 -35.41 -11.12 17.29
CA GLN A 145 -34.47 -11.22 18.41
C GLN A 145 -33.08 -11.70 17.92
N PRO A 146 -31.98 -11.22 18.54
CA PRO A 146 -30.65 -11.65 18.17
C PRO A 146 -30.50 -13.17 18.28
N SER A 147 -29.76 -13.80 17.36
CA SER A 147 -29.44 -15.22 17.45
C SER A 147 -28.71 -15.52 18.78
N LYS A 148 -28.78 -16.77 19.27
CA LYS A 148 -28.11 -17.17 20.52
C LYS A 148 -26.60 -16.86 20.50
N GLU A 149 -25.99 -16.95 19.32
CA GLU A 149 -24.59 -16.63 19.07
C GLU A 149 -24.34 -15.12 19.10
N ALA A 150 -25.25 -14.32 18.53
CA ALA A 150 -25.20 -12.87 18.59
C ALA A 150 -25.33 -12.35 20.02
N SER A 151 -26.31 -12.85 20.79
CA SER A 151 -26.51 -12.46 22.20
C SER A 151 -25.29 -12.79 23.07
N LYS A 152 -24.64 -13.93 22.85
CA LYS A 152 -23.40 -14.28 23.57
C LYS A 152 -22.27 -13.31 23.27
N PHE A 153 -22.12 -12.90 22.01
CA PHE A 153 -21.09 -11.94 21.62
C PHE A 153 -21.38 -10.52 22.13
N TYR A 154 -22.64 -10.06 22.07
CA TYR A 154 -23.01 -8.75 22.62
C TYR A 154 -22.78 -8.67 24.12
N LYS A 155 -23.18 -9.70 24.86
CA LYS A 155 -22.88 -9.79 26.30
C LYS A 155 -21.38 -9.73 26.57
N LEU A 156 -20.58 -10.46 25.80
CA LEU A 156 -19.13 -10.42 25.89
C LEU A 156 -18.58 -9.01 25.61
N LEU A 157 -19.09 -8.32 24.60
CA LEU A 157 -18.68 -6.96 24.25
C LEU A 157 -19.02 -5.97 25.38
N GLU A 158 -20.21 -6.06 25.96
CA GLU A 158 -20.66 -5.25 27.10
C GLU A 158 -19.80 -5.49 28.34
N ASP A 159 -19.59 -6.76 28.72
CA ASP A 159 -18.75 -7.14 29.88
C ASP A 159 -17.32 -6.58 29.74
N MET A 160 -16.82 -6.45 28.51
CA MET A 160 -15.44 -6.03 28.22
C MET A 160 -15.29 -4.51 28.00
N ASN A 161 -16.34 -3.86 27.50
CA ASN A 161 -16.45 -2.40 27.45
C ASN A 161 -16.79 -1.79 28.82
N GLY A 162 -17.13 -2.63 29.80
CA GLY A 162 -17.20 -2.26 31.21
C GLY A 162 -15.94 -1.50 31.65
N LYS A 163 -16.16 -0.47 32.47
CA LYS A 163 -15.08 0.36 33.01
C LYS A 163 -14.10 -0.50 33.79
N LEU A 164 -12.80 -0.21 33.68
CA LEU A 164 -11.77 -0.93 34.43
C LEU A 164 -12.01 -0.84 35.94
N TYR A 165 -12.48 0.30 36.43
CA TYR A 165 -12.97 0.52 37.80
C TYR A 165 -13.90 1.73 37.78
N ASP A 166 -14.64 1.96 38.86
CA ASP A 166 -15.56 3.09 38.96
C ASP A 166 -14.82 4.43 38.85
N GLY A 167 -15.22 5.26 37.87
CA GLY A 167 -14.56 6.52 37.56
C GLY A 167 -13.40 6.41 36.55
N SER A 168 -13.04 5.20 36.09
CA SER A 168 -12.07 5.02 35.01
C SER A 168 -12.61 5.57 33.67
N LYS A 169 -11.71 6.19 32.89
CA LYS A 169 -11.95 6.57 31.49
C LYS A 169 -11.76 5.39 30.52
N HIS A 170 -11.09 4.32 30.96
CA HIS A 170 -10.71 3.20 30.12
C HIS A 170 -11.46 1.92 30.50
N SER A 171 -11.79 1.13 29.47
CA SER A 171 -12.41 -0.18 29.62
C SER A 171 -11.41 -1.27 29.97
N THR A 172 -11.93 -2.40 30.47
CA THR A 172 -11.13 -3.60 30.71
C THR A 172 -10.48 -4.14 29.43
N LEU A 173 -11.17 -4.01 28.28
CA LEU A 173 -10.62 -4.36 26.97
C LEU A 173 -9.41 -3.49 26.60
N TYR A 174 -9.54 -2.17 26.74
CA TYR A 174 -8.45 -1.23 26.46
C TYR A 174 -7.21 -1.58 27.30
N PHE A 175 -7.42 -1.82 28.60
CA PHE A 175 -6.35 -2.24 29.50
C PHE A 175 -5.65 -3.54 29.04
N CYS A 176 -6.41 -4.56 28.65
CA CYS A 176 -5.84 -5.81 28.14
C CYS A 176 -5.00 -5.60 26.86
N ILE A 177 -5.48 -4.77 25.93
CA ILE A 177 -4.76 -4.48 24.69
C ILE A 177 -3.47 -3.72 24.97
N CYS A 178 -3.52 -2.71 25.84
CA CYS A 178 -2.35 -1.97 26.28
C CYS A 178 -1.32 -2.88 26.96
N LEU A 179 -1.76 -3.84 27.79
CA LEU A 179 -0.90 -4.84 28.39
C LEU A 179 -0.19 -5.72 27.33
N PHE A 180 -0.90 -6.17 26.30
CA PHE A 180 -0.28 -6.96 25.23
C PHE A 180 0.61 -6.13 24.31
N HIS A 181 0.24 -4.88 24.06
CA HIS A 181 1.07 -3.95 23.32
C HIS A 181 2.40 -3.72 24.05
N LEU A 182 2.34 -3.40 25.35
CA LEU A 182 3.52 -3.27 26.21
C LEU A 182 4.34 -4.56 26.23
N LYS A 183 3.68 -5.71 26.37
CA LYS A 183 4.33 -7.02 26.33
C LYS A 183 5.08 -7.26 25.01
N CYS A 184 4.54 -6.81 23.89
CA CYS A 184 5.18 -6.93 22.57
C CYS A 184 6.33 -5.94 22.41
N MET A 185 6.11 -4.67 22.75
CA MET A 185 7.10 -3.60 22.63
C MET A 185 8.33 -3.83 23.52
N CYS A 186 8.13 -4.33 24.73
CA CYS A 186 9.18 -4.60 25.70
C CYS A 186 9.70 -6.05 25.66
N GLY A 187 9.20 -6.88 24.74
CA GLY A 187 9.64 -8.28 24.62
C GLY A 187 9.36 -9.14 25.86
N MET A 188 8.36 -8.79 26.67
CA MET A 188 8.06 -9.44 27.94
C MET A 188 7.60 -10.90 27.73
N THR A 189 8.05 -11.79 28.61
CA THR A 189 7.58 -13.18 28.64
C THR A 189 6.16 -13.27 29.21
N GLY A 190 5.47 -14.39 28.98
CA GLY A 190 4.15 -14.62 29.60
C GLY A 190 4.21 -14.59 31.12
N LYS A 191 5.26 -15.19 31.71
CA LYS A 191 5.48 -15.19 33.17
C LYS A 191 5.68 -13.79 33.73
N TRP A 192 6.42 -12.94 33.01
CA TRP A 192 6.61 -11.56 33.44
C TRP A 192 5.30 -10.78 33.39
N LEU A 193 4.47 -11.01 32.37
CA LEU A 193 3.14 -10.42 32.29
C LEU A 193 2.25 -10.88 33.46
N ASP A 194 2.37 -12.13 33.91
CA ASP A 194 1.67 -12.62 35.11
C ASP A 194 2.14 -11.85 36.36
N TYR A 195 3.46 -11.69 36.55
CA TYR A 195 3.98 -10.89 37.67
C TYR A 195 3.53 -9.42 37.63
N LEU A 196 3.47 -8.80 36.45
CA LEU A 196 2.95 -7.45 36.32
C LEU A 196 1.47 -7.39 36.69
N ILE A 197 0.67 -8.37 36.26
CA ILE A 197 -0.76 -8.44 36.59
C ILE A 197 -0.95 -8.60 38.10
N ASP A 198 -0.19 -9.48 38.74
CA ASP A 198 -0.25 -9.71 40.18
C ASP A 198 0.15 -8.45 40.95
N PHE A 199 1.24 -7.80 40.54
CA PHE A 199 1.66 -6.51 41.09
C PHE A 199 0.55 -5.46 40.96
N LEU A 200 -0.03 -5.28 39.77
CA LEU A 200 -1.09 -4.29 39.57
C LEU A 200 -2.34 -4.57 40.41
N LYS A 201 -2.67 -5.84 40.68
CA LYS A 201 -3.80 -6.18 41.56
C LYS A 201 -3.56 -5.83 43.01
N GLU A 202 -2.32 -5.91 43.49
CA GLU A 202 -1.99 -5.52 44.86
C GLU A 202 -2.25 -4.03 45.09
N PHE A 203 -1.96 -3.19 44.10
CA PHE A 203 -2.17 -1.74 44.19
C PHE A 203 -3.56 -1.28 43.74
N PHE A 204 -4.22 -2.05 42.87
CA PHE A 204 -5.53 -1.72 42.30
C PHE A 204 -6.56 -2.86 42.45
N PRO A 205 -6.90 -3.29 43.69
CA PRO A 205 -7.83 -4.40 43.91
C PRO A 205 -9.28 -4.13 43.45
N MET A 206 -9.63 -2.87 43.23
CA MET A 206 -10.95 -2.43 42.72
C MET A 206 -11.06 -2.51 41.21
N ALA A 207 -9.94 -2.72 40.51
CA ALA A 207 -9.91 -2.78 39.06
C ALA A 207 -10.21 -4.19 38.55
N ALA A 208 -11.00 -4.29 37.48
CA ALA A 208 -11.35 -5.50 36.74
C ALA A 208 -10.15 -6.05 35.93
N ILE A 209 -9.00 -6.19 36.57
CA ILE A 209 -7.76 -6.70 35.99
C ILE A 209 -7.89 -8.22 35.79
N PRO A 210 -7.51 -8.76 34.60
CA PRO A 210 -7.58 -10.20 34.34
C PRO A 210 -6.84 -11.05 35.36
N ALA A 211 -7.27 -12.31 35.54
CA ALA A 211 -6.64 -13.22 36.50
C ALA A 211 -5.13 -13.41 36.26
N ASN A 212 -4.73 -13.48 34.99
CA ASN A 212 -3.36 -13.70 34.52
C ASN A 212 -3.29 -13.46 33.00
N SER A 213 -2.11 -13.65 32.41
CA SER A 213 -1.88 -13.50 30.98
C SER A 213 -2.69 -14.47 30.10
N ARG A 214 -3.14 -15.62 30.63
CA ARG A 214 -3.99 -16.57 29.91
C ARG A 214 -5.42 -16.05 29.80
N GLU A 215 -5.99 -15.55 30.89
CA GLU A 215 -7.32 -14.91 30.86
C GLU A 215 -7.31 -13.66 29.98
N SER A 216 -6.26 -12.84 30.05
CA SER A 216 -6.12 -11.68 29.16
C SER A 216 -6.00 -12.09 27.67
N LYS A 217 -5.33 -13.21 27.34
CA LYS A 217 -5.34 -13.76 25.96
C LYS A 217 -6.70 -14.31 25.55
N LYS A 218 -7.44 -14.90 26.50
CA LYS A 218 -8.76 -15.47 26.26
C LYS A 218 -9.75 -14.38 25.88
N VAL A 219 -9.73 -13.25 26.60
CA VAL A 219 -10.42 -11.99 26.27
C VAL A 219 -10.22 -11.62 24.79
N ILE A 220 -8.96 -11.51 24.34
CA ILE A 220 -8.66 -11.17 22.93
C ILE A 220 -9.12 -12.27 21.96
N LYS A 221 -8.97 -13.53 22.34
CA LYS A 221 -9.37 -14.69 21.51
C LYS A 221 -10.90 -14.73 21.31
N ASP A 222 -11.67 -14.50 22.36
CA ASP A 222 -13.14 -14.57 22.35
C ASP A 222 -13.74 -13.41 21.53
N LEU A 223 -13.04 -12.27 21.44
CA LEU A 223 -13.34 -11.19 20.48
C LEU A 223 -13.01 -11.54 19.02
N GLY A 224 -12.51 -12.75 18.76
CA GLY A 224 -12.19 -13.24 17.43
C GLY A 224 -10.90 -12.67 16.84
N LEU A 225 -10.00 -12.16 17.70
CA LEU A 225 -8.62 -11.78 17.35
C LEU A 225 -7.64 -12.94 17.64
N GLY A 226 -8.15 -14.13 17.91
CA GLY A 226 -7.37 -15.36 18.02
C GLY A 226 -6.85 -15.83 16.65
N TYR A 227 -5.82 -16.68 16.69
CA TYR A 227 -5.28 -17.33 15.51
C TYR A 227 -4.91 -18.79 15.80
N GLU A 228 -5.00 -19.60 14.77
CA GLU A 228 -4.52 -20.98 14.73
C GLU A 228 -3.12 -21.02 14.13
N LYS A 229 -2.27 -21.90 14.65
CA LYS A 229 -0.94 -22.14 14.11
C LYS A 229 -1.00 -23.34 13.19
N ILE A 230 -0.75 -23.13 11.90
CA ILE A 230 -0.68 -24.19 10.91
C ILE A 230 0.79 -24.39 10.55
N HIS A 231 1.26 -25.62 10.75
CA HIS A 231 2.66 -25.99 10.57
C HIS A 231 2.89 -26.45 9.13
N SER A 232 3.85 -25.83 8.46
CA SER A 232 4.30 -26.27 7.13
C SER A 232 5.31 -27.41 7.31
N CYS A 233 4.82 -28.65 7.24
CA CYS A 233 5.56 -29.92 7.31
C CYS A 233 5.92 -30.47 8.72
N PRO A 234 5.74 -31.79 8.98
CA PRO A 234 6.37 -32.48 10.09
C PRO A 234 7.80 -32.92 9.74
N ASN A 235 8.74 -32.65 10.66
CA ASN A 235 10.12 -33.14 10.76
C ASN A 235 11.25 -32.33 10.10
N ASP A 236 12.15 -31.88 10.98
CA ASP A 236 13.55 -32.28 10.87
C ASP A 236 14.09 -32.57 12.29
N PHE A 237 14.43 -33.83 12.60
CA PHE A 237 15.04 -34.47 13.80
C PHE A 237 14.72 -33.98 15.24
N HIS A 238 13.93 -32.92 15.42
CA HIS A 238 13.68 -32.21 16.66
C HIS A 238 12.24 -31.68 16.75
N LYS A 239 11.22 -32.38 16.22
CA LYS A 239 9.79 -32.04 16.38
C LYS A 239 9.45 -30.52 16.28
N ARG A 240 10.18 -29.76 15.46
CA ARG A 240 10.02 -28.30 15.33
C ARG A 240 9.60 -27.97 13.89
N PRO A 241 8.46 -27.26 13.70
CA PRO A 241 7.98 -26.91 12.37
C PRO A 241 8.87 -25.86 11.71
N ALA A 242 9.20 -26.04 10.43
CA ALA A 242 10.08 -25.15 9.66
C ALA A 242 9.46 -23.77 9.40
N LYS A 243 8.14 -23.72 9.17
CA LYS A 243 7.35 -22.48 9.08
C LYS A 243 6.03 -22.65 9.85
N VAL A 244 5.59 -21.56 10.48
CA VAL A 244 4.36 -21.51 11.26
C VAL A 244 3.46 -20.40 10.72
N MET A 245 2.50 -20.79 9.89
CA MET A 245 1.48 -19.89 9.41
C MET A 245 0.49 -19.58 10.54
N ARG A 246 0.12 -18.32 10.70
CA ARG A 246 -0.95 -17.91 11.62
C ARG A 246 -2.21 -17.69 10.80
N TYR A 247 -3.20 -18.56 10.97
CA TYR A 247 -4.50 -18.47 10.33
C TYR A 247 -5.50 -17.83 11.31
N PHE A 248 -6.19 -16.79 10.87
CA PHE A 248 -7.24 -16.14 11.63
C PHE A 248 -8.58 -16.71 11.14
N PRO A 249 -9.32 -17.48 11.98
CA PRO A 249 -10.53 -18.16 11.55
C PRO A 249 -11.53 -17.22 10.89
N LEU A 250 -11.93 -17.55 9.66
CA LEU A 250 -12.74 -16.68 8.83
C LEU A 250 -14.23 -16.75 9.19
N ILE A 251 -14.76 -17.94 9.45
CA ILE A 251 -16.20 -18.18 9.66
C ILE A 251 -16.78 -17.27 10.76
N PRO A 252 -16.20 -17.16 11.97
CA PRO A 252 -16.75 -16.30 13.02
C PRO A 252 -16.75 -14.82 12.64
N ARG A 253 -15.79 -14.39 11.81
CA ARG A 253 -15.68 -13.00 11.36
C ARG A 253 -16.76 -12.68 10.34
N LEU A 254 -17.03 -13.60 9.41
CA LEU A 254 -18.12 -13.46 8.45
C LEU A 254 -19.48 -13.47 9.16
N GLN A 255 -19.68 -14.36 10.12
CA GLN A 255 -20.91 -14.39 10.93
C GLN A 255 -21.17 -13.04 11.63
N ARG A 256 -20.13 -12.40 12.18
CA ARG A 256 -20.25 -11.07 12.81
C ARG A 256 -20.72 -9.97 11.85
N ILE A 257 -20.34 -10.04 10.57
CA ILE A 257 -20.82 -9.07 9.56
C ILE A 257 -22.34 -9.19 9.37
N PHE A 258 -22.93 -10.37 9.58
CA PHE A 258 -24.37 -10.58 9.48
C PHE A 258 -25.15 -10.33 10.79
N MET A 259 -24.47 -9.96 11.88
CA MET A 259 -25.13 -9.73 13.17
C MET A 259 -25.87 -8.39 13.27
N SER A 260 -25.51 -7.40 12.44
CA SER A 260 -26.23 -6.14 12.35
C SER A 260 -27.12 -6.13 11.12
N SER A 261 -28.37 -5.68 11.27
CA SER A 261 -29.34 -5.53 10.18
C SER A 261 -28.81 -4.61 9.08
N LYS A 262 -28.09 -3.55 9.46
CA LYS A 262 -27.44 -2.61 8.53
C LYS A 262 -26.38 -3.31 7.67
N THR A 263 -25.42 -3.97 8.30
CA THR A 263 -24.33 -4.65 7.58
C THR A 263 -24.81 -5.86 6.80
N CYS A 264 -25.83 -6.58 7.29
CA CYS A 264 -26.51 -7.65 6.56
C CYS A 264 -27.14 -7.13 5.26
N THR A 265 -27.81 -5.97 5.33
CA THR A 265 -28.37 -5.30 4.15
C THR A 265 -27.26 -4.94 3.16
N ASP A 266 -26.17 -4.32 3.64
CA ASP A 266 -25.00 -3.96 2.82
C ASP A 266 -24.35 -5.19 2.16
N MET A 267 -24.33 -6.35 2.82
CA MET A 267 -23.80 -7.60 2.26
C MET A 267 -24.64 -8.19 1.12
N SER A 268 -25.87 -7.70 0.92
CA SER A 268 -26.72 -8.05 -0.22
C SER A 268 -26.76 -6.96 -1.31
N TRP A 269 -26.08 -5.83 -1.07
CA TRP A 269 -26.15 -4.64 -1.92
C TRP A 269 -25.78 -4.92 -3.38
N HIS A 270 -24.75 -5.74 -3.61
CA HIS A 270 -24.26 -6.09 -4.95
C HIS A 270 -25.33 -6.72 -5.85
N ALA A 271 -26.36 -7.35 -5.27
CA ALA A 271 -27.46 -7.99 -5.97
C ALA A 271 -28.72 -7.11 -6.03
N ASN A 272 -29.05 -6.47 -4.90
CA ASN A 272 -30.35 -5.83 -4.66
C ASN A 272 -30.38 -4.35 -5.01
N SER A 273 -29.30 -3.61 -4.76
CA SER A 273 -29.28 -2.15 -4.84
C SER A 273 -28.26 -1.63 -5.86
N ARG A 274 -27.38 -2.51 -6.35
CA ARG A 274 -26.43 -2.19 -7.40
C ARG A 274 -27.14 -1.89 -8.73
N LYS A 275 -26.76 -0.77 -9.37
CA LYS A 275 -27.21 -0.40 -10.71
C LYS A 275 -26.67 -1.40 -11.75
N LYS A 276 -27.57 -2.00 -12.55
CA LYS A 276 -27.26 -2.96 -13.62
C LYS A 276 -27.46 -2.31 -14.99
N ASP A 277 -26.62 -1.32 -15.31
CA ASP A 277 -26.69 -0.53 -16.55
C ASP A 277 -25.70 -0.97 -17.63
N GLY A 278 -25.07 -2.12 -17.46
CA GLY A 278 -24.06 -2.66 -18.39
C GLY A 278 -22.65 -2.10 -18.21
N ASN A 279 -22.45 -1.12 -17.32
CA ASN A 279 -21.14 -0.56 -17.03
C ASN A 279 -20.41 -1.34 -15.91
N LEU A 280 -19.08 -1.34 -15.93
CA LEU A 280 -18.25 -1.93 -14.87
C LEU A 280 -18.19 -0.99 -13.66
N ARG A 281 -19.10 -1.16 -12.69
CA ARG A 281 -19.19 -0.32 -11.47
C ARG A 281 -18.72 -1.05 -10.22
N HIS A 282 -18.73 -2.36 -10.27
CA HIS A 282 -18.46 -3.24 -9.14
C HIS A 282 -17.89 -4.57 -9.67
N PRO A 283 -17.11 -5.35 -8.88
CA PRO A 283 -16.65 -6.68 -9.30
C PRO A 283 -17.78 -7.59 -9.81
N ALA A 284 -19.01 -7.43 -9.31
CA ALA A 284 -20.19 -8.15 -9.79
C ALA A 284 -20.62 -7.83 -11.24
N ASP A 285 -20.05 -6.80 -11.86
CA ASP A 285 -20.30 -6.46 -13.27
C ASP A 285 -19.40 -7.22 -14.24
N VAL A 286 -18.26 -7.74 -13.76
CA VAL A 286 -17.24 -8.35 -14.61
C VAL A 286 -17.63 -9.77 -15.04
N GLU A 287 -17.10 -10.19 -16.18
CA GLU A 287 -17.37 -11.51 -16.77
C GLU A 287 -17.01 -12.66 -15.83
N ALA A 288 -15.95 -12.51 -15.02
CA ALA A 288 -15.55 -13.55 -14.07
C ALA A 288 -16.63 -13.84 -13.02
N TRP A 289 -17.34 -12.81 -12.54
CA TRP A 289 -18.44 -12.98 -11.60
C TRP A 289 -19.65 -13.64 -12.27
N ARG A 290 -20.01 -13.20 -13.47
CA ARG A 290 -21.12 -13.78 -14.25
C ARG A 290 -20.87 -15.24 -14.60
N SER A 291 -19.66 -15.57 -15.01
CA SER A 291 -19.23 -16.94 -15.30
C SER A 291 -19.29 -17.84 -14.05
N PHE A 292 -18.91 -17.29 -12.89
CA PHE A 292 -19.03 -18.00 -11.61
C PHE A 292 -20.49 -18.26 -11.25
N ASP A 293 -21.35 -17.24 -11.35
CA ASP A 293 -22.78 -17.37 -11.04
C ASP A 293 -23.49 -18.35 -11.97
N ALA A 294 -23.13 -18.35 -13.26
CA ALA A 294 -23.65 -19.32 -14.24
C ALA A 294 -23.21 -20.75 -13.94
N ARG A 295 -22.01 -20.94 -13.36
CA ARG A 295 -21.47 -22.27 -13.00
C ARG A 295 -22.05 -22.79 -11.69
N TYR A 296 -22.34 -21.91 -10.74
CA TYR A 296 -22.80 -22.25 -9.39
C TYR A 296 -24.13 -21.57 -9.06
N PRO A 297 -25.24 -21.95 -9.73
CA PRO A 297 -26.53 -21.29 -9.56
C PRO A 297 -27.07 -21.38 -8.13
N ASP A 298 -26.85 -22.51 -7.44
CA ASP A 298 -27.26 -22.68 -6.04
C ASP A 298 -26.55 -21.69 -5.10
N PHE A 299 -25.27 -21.39 -5.38
CA PHE A 299 -24.53 -20.37 -4.64
C PHE A 299 -24.97 -18.96 -5.05
N ALA A 300 -25.22 -18.72 -6.33
CA ALA A 300 -25.64 -17.41 -6.82
C ALA A 300 -27.06 -17.01 -6.37
N TYR A 301 -27.91 -18.02 -6.11
CA TYR A 301 -29.31 -17.84 -5.71
C TYR A 301 -29.47 -17.00 -4.43
N ASP A 302 -28.63 -17.24 -3.41
CA ASP A 302 -28.66 -16.46 -2.18
C ASP A 302 -27.65 -15.29 -2.26
N PRO A 303 -28.11 -14.03 -2.35
CA PRO A 303 -27.22 -12.86 -2.40
C PRO A 303 -26.44 -12.64 -1.10
N ARG A 304 -26.75 -13.35 -0.01
CA ARG A 304 -25.97 -13.32 1.23
C ARG A 304 -24.72 -14.19 1.16
N ASN A 305 -24.59 -15.04 0.13
CA ASN A 305 -23.39 -15.81 -0.07
C ASN A 305 -22.19 -14.90 -0.33
N VAL A 306 -21.15 -15.09 0.50
CA VAL A 306 -20.02 -14.15 0.60
C VAL A 306 -18.99 -14.44 -0.47
N ARG A 307 -18.58 -13.38 -1.17
CA ARG A 307 -17.52 -13.37 -2.17
C ARG A 307 -16.39 -12.47 -1.69
N LEU A 308 -15.18 -13.02 -1.68
CA LEU A 308 -14.01 -12.39 -1.08
C LEU A 308 -12.95 -12.14 -2.14
N GLY A 309 -12.50 -10.90 -2.26
CA GLY A 309 -11.24 -10.56 -2.89
C GLY A 309 -10.09 -10.95 -1.95
N LEU A 310 -9.00 -11.49 -2.49
CA LEU A 310 -7.80 -11.82 -1.73
C LEU A 310 -6.66 -10.93 -2.19
N SER A 311 -5.99 -10.31 -1.23
CA SER A 311 -4.78 -9.52 -1.45
C SER A 311 -3.69 -9.98 -0.48
N SER A 312 -2.44 -9.91 -0.90
CA SER A 312 -1.29 -10.08 -0.01
C SER A 312 -0.26 -9.02 -0.35
N ASP A 313 0.12 -8.21 0.63
CA ASP A 313 1.24 -7.30 0.53
C ASP A 313 2.38 -7.82 1.41
N GLY A 314 3.62 -7.66 0.96
CA GLY A 314 4.77 -8.20 1.69
C GLY A 314 6.01 -8.37 0.85
N PHE A 315 6.43 -7.35 0.09
CA PHE A 315 7.67 -7.47 -0.68
C PHE A 315 8.66 -6.32 -0.48
N ASN A 316 9.77 -6.62 0.22
CA ASN A 316 10.98 -5.79 0.20
C ASN A 316 11.98 -6.38 -0.78
N ALA A 317 11.84 -5.98 -2.05
CA ALA A 317 12.61 -6.47 -3.18
C ALA A 317 14.14 -6.39 -3.07
N PHE A 318 14.65 -5.55 -2.18
CA PHE A 318 16.06 -5.19 -2.14
C PHE A 318 16.65 -5.14 -0.73
N LYS A 319 15.93 -5.64 0.29
CA LYS A 319 16.35 -5.59 1.71
C LYS A 319 16.83 -4.19 2.14
N LEU A 320 16.24 -3.13 1.56
CA LEU A 320 16.69 -1.73 1.78
C LEU A 320 16.40 -1.22 3.20
N LEU A 321 15.54 -1.94 3.92
CA LEU A 321 15.26 -1.77 5.33
C LEU A 321 15.68 -3.09 5.98
N SER A 322 16.53 -2.98 7.00
CA SER A 322 17.18 -4.09 7.71
C SER A 322 16.18 -4.92 8.54
N THR A 323 15.26 -5.62 7.89
CA THR A 323 14.50 -6.71 8.52
C THR A 323 15.00 -8.04 7.97
N SER A 324 15.55 -8.88 8.86
CA SER A 324 16.06 -10.21 8.55
C SER A 324 14.94 -11.25 8.32
N TYR A 325 13.68 -10.85 8.44
CA TYR A 325 12.50 -11.70 8.28
C TYR A 325 11.41 -10.98 7.47
N SER A 326 10.77 -11.70 6.55
CA SER A 326 9.59 -11.22 5.81
C SER A 326 8.31 -11.73 6.47
N THR A 327 7.30 -10.87 6.57
CA THR A 327 5.98 -11.22 7.07
C THR A 327 4.97 -10.87 5.99
N TRP A 328 4.17 -11.84 5.57
CA TRP A 328 3.17 -11.68 4.51
C TRP A 328 1.76 -11.70 5.11
N PRO A 329 1.14 -10.54 5.33
CA PRO A 329 -0.29 -10.46 5.59
C PRO A 329 -1.09 -10.87 4.34
N VAL A 330 -2.06 -11.76 4.51
CA VAL A 330 -3.10 -12.05 3.52
C VAL A 330 -4.38 -11.42 4.00
N VAL A 331 -4.88 -10.44 3.24
CA VAL A 331 -6.07 -9.65 3.53
C VAL A 331 -7.20 -10.09 2.60
N LEU A 332 -8.39 -10.29 3.15
CA LEU A 332 -9.61 -10.57 2.40
C LEU A 332 -10.51 -9.34 2.41
N ILE A 333 -11.18 -9.08 1.29
CA ILE A 333 -12.09 -7.95 1.09
C ILE A 333 -13.46 -8.50 0.70
N PRO A 334 -14.54 -8.23 1.46
CA PRO A 334 -15.89 -8.66 1.10
C PRO A 334 -16.43 -7.82 -0.07
N TYR A 335 -16.37 -8.39 -1.28
CA TYR A 335 -16.94 -7.78 -2.48
C TYR A 335 -18.47 -7.82 -2.53
N ASN A 336 -19.12 -8.28 -1.48
CA ASN A 336 -20.56 -8.14 -1.34
C ASN A 336 -20.99 -6.70 -1.02
N LEU A 337 -20.11 -5.96 -0.35
CA LEU A 337 -20.36 -4.62 0.16
C LEU A 337 -20.33 -3.58 -0.96
N PRO A 338 -21.01 -2.43 -0.78
CA PRO A 338 -20.83 -1.28 -1.64
C PRO A 338 -19.35 -0.85 -1.71
N PRO A 339 -18.85 -0.35 -2.85
CA PRO A 339 -17.44 0.02 -3.02
C PRO A 339 -16.90 0.96 -1.93
N TRP A 340 -17.69 1.96 -1.53
CA TRP A 340 -17.30 2.94 -0.51
C TRP A 340 -17.27 2.38 0.92
N ILE A 341 -17.83 1.20 1.16
CA ILE A 341 -17.72 0.47 2.43
C ILE A 341 -16.63 -0.59 2.32
N GLY A 342 -16.66 -1.41 1.26
CA GLY A 342 -15.72 -2.51 1.05
C GLY A 342 -14.26 -2.08 0.95
N MET A 343 -13.98 -0.85 0.48
CA MET A 343 -12.62 -0.30 0.37
C MET A 343 -12.14 0.45 1.63
N LYS A 344 -12.95 0.53 2.69
CA LYS A 344 -12.48 1.08 3.98
C LYS A 344 -11.59 0.07 4.70
N GLN A 345 -10.58 0.57 5.42
CA GLN A 345 -9.66 -0.28 6.19
C GLN A 345 -10.38 -1.17 7.22
N SER A 346 -11.47 -0.70 7.81
CA SER A 346 -12.31 -1.47 8.74
C SER A 346 -13.00 -2.68 8.10
N SER A 347 -13.18 -2.68 6.77
CA SER A 347 -13.75 -3.82 6.01
C SER A 347 -12.72 -4.89 5.66
N PHE A 348 -11.43 -4.62 5.86
CA PHE A 348 -10.36 -5.54 5.48
C PHE A 348 -10.16 -6.63 6.54
N ILE A 349 -10.23 -7.88 6.09
CA ILE A 349 -10.13 -9.05 6.96
C ILE A 349 -8.73 -9.65 6.84
N LEU A 350 -7.85 -9.36 7.80
CA LEU A 350 -6.56 -10.05 7.89
C LEU A 350 -6.79 -11.56 8.15
N SER A 351 -6.67 -12.38 7.13
CA SER A 351 -6.97 -13.82 7.20
C SER A 351 -5.77 -14.65 7.62
N MET A 352 -4.55 -14.25 7.24
CA MET A 352 -3.35 -15.05 7.46
C MET A 352 -2.12 -14.17 7.64
N ILE A 353 -1.18 -14.63 8.47
CA ILE A 353 0.18 -14.11 8.50
C ILE A 353 1.13 -15.27 8.23
N ILE A 354 1.93 -15.14 7.17
CA ILE A 354 2.95 -16.13 6.81
C ILE A 354 4.33 -15.55 7.16
N PRO A 355 4.97 -16.02 8.25
CA PRO A 355 6.35 -15.65 8.56
C PRO A 355 7.33 -16.49 7.73
N GLY A 356 8.37 -15.86 7.19
CA GLY A 356 9.44 -16.56 6.50
C GLY A 356 10.67 -15.69 6.28
N ASP A 357 11.85 -16.31 6.39
CA ASP A 357 13.11 -15.80 5.84
C ASP A 357 13.04 -15.67 4.31
N LYS A 358 12.29 -16.59 3.67
CA LYS A 358 11.85 -16.58 2.28
C LYS A 358 10.32 -16.70 2.25
N GLY A 359 9.65 -15.88 1.44
CA GLY A 359 8.18 -15.85 1.31
C GLY A 359 7.55 -17.18 0.86
N PRO A 360 6.21 -17.27 0.81
CA PRO A 360 5.51 -18.39 0.17
C PRO A 360 5.88 -18.52 -1.32
N ALA A 361 5.43 -19.58 -1.98
CA ALA A 361 5.60 -19.73 -3.42
C ALA A 361 4.97 -18.51 -4.14
N LEU A 362 5.81 -17.64 -4.71
CA LEU A 362 5.39 -16.46 -5.45
C LEU A 362 5.13 -16.86 -6.89
N LEU A 363 3.86 -16.89 -7.29
CA LEU A 363 3.49 -17.29 -8.64
C LEU A 363 3.80 -16.17 -9.64
N TRP A 364 3.41 -14.93 -9.31
CA TRP A 364 3.70 -13.71 -10.08
C TRP A 364 3.53 -12.46 -9.20
N THR A 365 4.00 -11.31 -9.67
CA THR A 365 3.70 -9.99 -9.08
C THR A 365 2.76 -9.18 -9.99
N ILE A 366 1.91 -8.32 -9.45
CA ILE A 366 1.11 -7.34 -10.22
C ILE A 366 1.57 -5.94 -9.84
N ASN A 367 2.04 -5.14 -10.80
CA ASN A 367 2.58 -3.80 -10.50
C ASN A 367 2.38 -2.83 -11.66
N ASP A 368 2.37 -1.52 -11.38
CA ASP A 368 2.50 -0.51 -12.43
C ASP A 368 3.83 -0.67 -13.22
N PHE A 369 3.95 0.02 -14.36
CA PHE A 369 5.11 -0.11 -15.24
C PHE A 369 6.43 0.35 -14.59
N LEU A 370 6.38 1.28 -13.63
CA LEU A 370 7.58 1.80 -12.96
C LEU A 370 8.06 0.84 -11.85
N ALA A 371 7.14 0.32 -11.06
CA ALA A 371 7.36 -0.71 -10.07
C ALA A 371 7.83 -2.01 -10.74
N TYR A 372 7.28 -2.37 -11.90
CA TYR A 372 7.75 -3.49 -12.71
C TYR A 372 9.24 -3.37 -13.05
N ALA A 373 9.67 -2.19 -13.52
CA ALA A 373 11.08 -1.86 -13.76
C ALA A 373 11.95 -2.11 -12.52
N ASN A 374 11.47 -1.58 -11.39
CA ASN A 374 12.18 -1.68 -10.14
C ASN A 374 12.31 -3.12 -9.67
N LEU A 375 11.30 -3.95 -9.85
CA LEU A 375 11.29 -5.35 -9.40
C LEU A 375 12.13 -6.26 -10.29
N LEU A 376 12.13 -6.01 -11.61
CA LEU A 376 12.99 -6.70 -12.55
C LEU A 376 14.46 -6.30 -12.40
N GLY A 377 14.72 -5.01 -12.17
CA GLY A 377 16.05 -4.43 -12.31
C GLY A 377 16.38 -3.93 -13.71
N TRP A 378 15.39 -3.88 -14.59
CA TRP A 378 15.48 -3.32 -15.95
C TRP A 378 15.07 -1.84 -15.97
N SER A 379 15.67 -1.05 -16.85
CA SER A 379 15.28 0.36 -17.03
C SER A 379 14.00 0.47 -17.85
N THR A 380 12.92 1.03 -17.32
CA THR A 380 11.70 1.34 -18.10
C THR A 380 11.71 2.74 -18.73
N LYS A 381 12.90 3.30 -18.92
CA LYS A 381 13.12 4.60 -19.56
C LYS A 381 14.27 4.51 -20.56
N GLY A 382 14.20 5.33 -21.60
CA GLY A 382 15.25 5.44 -22.62
C GLY A 382 15.01 4.49 -23.80
N LYS A 383 16.05 4.28 -24.62
CA LYS A 383 15.99 3.48 -25.85
C LYS A 383 15.48 2.05 -25.62
N TYR A 384 15.81 1.45 -24.49
CA TYR A 384 15.49 0.04 -24.18
C TYR A 384 14.43 -0.10 -23.08
N ALA A 385 13.40 0.74 -23.07
CA ALA A 385 12.45 0.79 -21.96
C ALA A 385 11.54 -0.44 -21.79
N CYS A 386 11.43 -1.32 -22.78
CA CYS A 386 10.53 -2.47 -22.70
C CYS A 386 11.28 -3.70 -22.16
N PRO A 387 10.97 -4.20 -20.96
CA PRO A 387 11.63 -5.39 -20.42
C PRO A 387 11.28 -6.67 -21.19
N CYS A 388 10.15 -6.69 -21.90
CA CYS A 388 9.74 -7.82 -22.73
C CYS A 388 10.49 -7.86 -24.07
N CYS A 389 10.83 -6.68 -24.63
CA CYS A 389 11.54 -6.59 -25.90
C CYS A 389 13.07 -6.48 -25.72
N THR A 390 13.55 -6.18 -24.51
CA THR A 390 14.97 -6.00 -24.16
C THR A 390 15.72 -5.12 -25.16
N SER A 391 16.91 -5.52 -25.62
CA SER A 391 17.70 -4.89 -26.69
C SER A 391 16.94 -4.75 -28.01
N HIS A 392 15.92 -5.58 -28.27
CA HIS A 392 15.06 -5.48 -29.47
C HIS A 392 13.94 -4.43 -29.35
N THR A 393 13.94 -3.60 -28.29
CA THR A 393 13.03 -2.47 -28.18
C THR A 393 13.23 -1.50 -29.34
N SER A 394 12.21 -1.36 -30.20
CA SER A 394 12.25 -0.42 -31.32
C SER A 394 11.89 0.99 -30.85
N ALA A 395 12.91 1.74 -30.42
CA ALA A 395 12.77 3.12 -29.99
C ALA A 395 13.40 4.09 -30.98
N ARG A 396 12.72 5.22 -31.21
CA ARG A 396 13.18 6.36 -31.99
C ARG A 396 13.25 7.58 -31.09
N TRP A 397 14.35 8.33 -31.13
CA TRP A 397 14.41 9.63 -30.48
C TRP A 397 13.67 10.65 -31.35
N LEU A 398 12.72 11.39 -30.76
CA LEU A 398 12.07 12.51 -31.41
C LEU A 398 12.78 13.81 -31.03
N THR A 399 13.31 14.53 -32.01
CA THR A 399 14.18 15.69 -31.83
C THR A 399 13.44 16.85 -31.16
N ASN A 400 12.22 17.14 -31.60
CA ASN A 400 11.43 18.27 -31.11
C ASN A 400 10.72 17.91 -29.81
N GLY A 401 10.17 16.70 -29.71
CA GLY A 401 9.56 16.15 -28.51
C GLY A 401 10.55 15.83 -27.38
N ARG A 402 11.84 15.71 -27.69
CA ARG A 402 12.94 15.35 -26.77
C ARG A 402 12.65 14.12 -25.92
N LYS A 403 12.13 13.08 -26.56
CA LYS A 403 11.74 11.83 -25.92
C LYS A 403 11.94 10.64 -26.86
N PHE A 404 12.13 9.46 -26.27
CA PHE A 404 12.04 8.21 -27.01
C PHE A 404 10.57 7.84 -27.22
N CYS A 405 10.23 7.50 -28.47
CA CYS A 405 8.94 6.95 -28.88
C CYS A 405 9.13 5.53 -29.41
N TYR A 406 8.18 4.64 -29.13
CA TYR A 406 8.25 3.22 -29.47
C TYR A 406 7.29 2.93 -30.62
N MET A 407 7.82 2.87 -31.84
CA MET A 407 7.01 2.96 -33.06
C MET A 407 6.61 1.60 -33.64
N ALA A 408 7.24 0.50 -33.21
CA ALA A 408 7.02 -0.83 -33.79
C ALA A 408 5.80 -1.59 -33.22
N HIS A 409 4.75 -0.89 -32.75
CA HIS A 409 3.52 -1.49 -32.21
C HIS A 409 2.76 -2.36 -33.24
N ARG A 410 3.05 -2.19 -34.54
CA ARG A 410 2.46 -2.99 -35.62
C ARG A 410 3.00 -4.42 -35.71
N ARG A 411 4.07 -4.76 -34.99
CA ARG A 411 4.65 -6.12 -34.92
C ARG A 411 3.72 -7.15 -34.28
N TRP A 412 2.75 -6.71 -33.50
CA TRP A 412 1.77 -7.57 -32.81
C TRP A 412 0.47 -7.77 -33.60
N LEU A 413 0.34 -7.16 -34.79
CA LEU A 413 -0.79 -7.38 -35.69
C LEU A 413 -0.55 -8.64 -36.53
N ASN A 414 -1.65 -9.28 -36.97
CA ASN A 414 -1.59 -10.42 -37.90
C ASN A 414 -0.78 -10.08 -39.16
N GLU A 415 -0.13 -11.08 -39.75
CA GLU A 415 0.84 -10.84 -40.83
C GLU A 415 0.28 -10.07 -42.02
N ASN A 416 -0.99 -10.35 -42.36
CA ASN A 416 -1.73 -9.75 -43.47
C ASN A 416 -2.52 -8.48 -43.08
N HIS A 417 -2.33 -7.94 -41.87
CA HIS A 417 -3.10 -6.79 -41.41
C HIS A 417 -2.74 -5.52 -42.21
N PRO A 418 -3.73 -4.78 -42.78
CA PRO A 418 -3.48 -3.63 -43.66
C PRO A 418 -2.51 -2.57 -43.09
N TYR A 419 -2.62 -2.28 -41.80
CA TYR A 419 -1.77 -1.28 -41.12
C TYR A 419 -0.27 -1.58 -41.18
N ARG A 420 0.13 -2.85 -41.36
CA ARG A 420 1.54 -3.24 -41.52
C ARG A 420 2.17 -2.66 -42.80
N PHE A 421 1.34 -2.41 -43.83
CA PHE A 421 1.78 -1.89 -45.13
C PHE A 421 1.63 -0.36 -45.26
N GLN A 422 0.89 0.29 -44.35
CA GLN A 422 0.57 1.72 -44.42
C GLN A 422 1.70 2.61 -43.87
N LYS A 423 2.89 2.56 -44.47
CA LYS A 423 4.09 3.25 -43.96
C LYS A 423 3.92 4.75 -43.65
N HIS A 424 3.15 5.46 -44.48
CA HIS A 424 2.93 6.91 -44.37
C HIS A 424 2.07 7.33 -43.15
N LEU A 425 1.33 6.40 -42.53
CA LEU A 425 0.50 6.69 -41.36
C LEU A 425 1.20 6.47 -40.02
N PHE A 426 2.35 5.79 -40.01
CA PHE A 426 2.98 5.31 -38.78
C PHE A 426 4.40 5.82 -38.61
N ASP A 427 5.41 5.15 -39.17
CA ASP A 427 6.83 5.46 -38.90
C ASP A 427 7.71 5.50 -40.15
N GLY A 428 7.09 5.51 -41.33
CA GLY A 428 7.79 5.52 -42.62
C GLY A 428 8.20 4.13 -43.12
N THR A 429 7.93 3.06 -42.37
CA THR A 429 8.34 1.69 -42.72
C THR A 429 7.16 0.75 -43.02
N ILE A 430 7.41 -0.31 -43.80
CA ILE A 430 6.55 -1.48 -43.89
C ILE A 430 6.99 -2.46 -42.80
N GLU A 431 6.06 -2.93 -41.97
CA GLU A 431 6.39 -3.81 -40.85
C GLU A 431 6.13 -5.28 -41.22
N LEU A 432 7.19 -5.99 -41.59
CA LEU A 432 7.12 -7.42 -41.90
C LEU A 432 7.49 -8.30 -40.68
N ARG A 433 8.13 -7.74 -39.65
CA ARG A 433 8.69 -8.51 -38.53
C ARG A 433 7.60 -8.94 -37.56
N GLY A 434 7.67 -10.19 -37.12
CA GLY A 434 6.82 -10.71 -36.05
C GLY A 434 7.10 -10.04 -34.68
N PRO A 435 6.26 -10.34 -33.68
CA PRO A 435 6.50 -9.88 -32.31
C PRO A 435 7.87 -10.39 -31.82
N PRO A 436 8.61 -9.59 -31.03
CA PRO A 436 9.89 -10.04 -30.49
C PRO A 436 9.71 -11.23 -29.54
N SER A 437 10.70 -12.12 -29.50
CA SER A 437 10.72 -13.23 -28.56
C SER A 437 10.83 -12.70 -27.13
N ILE A 438 9.88 -13.09 -26.28
CA ILE A 438 9.90 -12.71 -24.87
C ILE A 438 10.94 -13.58 -24.16
N PRO A 439 11.91 -12.99 -23.44
CA PRO A 439 12.92 -13.78 -22.74
C PRO A 439 12.30 -14.62 -21.62
N THR A 440 12.69 -15.89 -21.58
CA THR A 440 12.31 -16.80 -20.49
C THR A 440 12.98 -16.41 -19.19
N GLY A 441 12.57 -17.00 -18.06
CA GLY A 441 13.21 -16.72 -16.78
C GLY A 441 14.67 -17.16 -16.78
N SER A 442 14.98 -18.29 -17.44
CA SER A 442 16.36 -18.76 -17.61
C SER A 442 17.18 -17.86 -18.53
N ASP A 443 16.60 -17.29 -19.59
CA ASP A 443 17.29 -16.28 -20.43
C ASP A 443 17.66 -15.05 -19.61
N ILE A 444 16.72 -14.53 -18.81
CA ILE A 444 16.97 -13.39 -17.92
C ILE A 444 18.03 -13.75 -16.87
N LEU A 445 17.97 -14.95 -16.30
CA LEU A 445 18.96 -15.40 -15.32
C LEU A 445 20.36 -15.47 -15.95
N LEU A 446 20.47 -15.91 -17.21
CA LEU A 446 21.71 -15.89 -17.99
C LEU A 446 22.22 -14.47 -18.18
N MET A 447 21.35 -13.53 -18.59
CA MET A 447 21.69 -12.12 -18.77
C MET A 447 22.16 -11.45 -17.47
N LEU A 448 21.73 -11.96 -16.31
CA LEU A 448 22.06 -11.45 -14.98
C LEU A 448 23.35 -12.05 -14.37
N LYS A 449 23.98 -13.06 -15.01
CA LYS A 449 25.13 -13.79 -14.43
C LYS A 449 26.30 -12.89 -14.01
N ASP A 450 26.56 -11.84 -14.79
CA ASP A 450 27.69 -10.93 -14.56
C ASP A 450 27.26 -9.59 -13.92
N VAL A 451 25.98 -9.45 -13.57
CA VAL A 451 25.42 -8.21 -13.00
C VAL A 451 25.68 -8.18 -11.50
N GLN A 452 26.72 -7.46 -11.10
CA GLN A 452 27.04 -7.24 -9.68
C GLN A 452 26.06 -6.25 -9.05
N PRO A 453 25.33 -6.62 -7.99
CA PRO A 453 24.37 -5.73 -7.35
C PRO A 453 25.10 -4.67 -6.51
N ILE A 454 25.06 -3.41 -6.95
CA ILE A 454 25.57 -2.27 -6.18
C ILE A 454 24.45 -1.73 -5.29
N TYR A 455 24.53 -1.98 -3.99
CA TYR A 455 23.58 -1.46 -3.00
C TYR A 455 24.04 -0.11 -2.42
N GLY A 456 23.10 0.82 -2.23
CA GLY A 456 23.32 2.12 -1.58
C GLY A 456 23.42 3.33 -2.52
N LYS A 457 23.19 4.54 -2.00
CA LYS A 457 23.44 5.80 -2.74
C LYS A 457 24.95 6.02 -2.83
N ARG A 458 25.50 6.16 -4.04
CA ARG A 458 26.88 6.62 -4.26
C ARG A 458 27.10 7.92 -3.50
N LYS A 459 27.95 7.90 -2.45
CA LYS A 459 28.53 9.12 -1.91
C LYS A 459 29.44 9.71 -2.99
N LYS A 460 29.21 10.98 -3.37
CA LYS A 460 30.21 11.74 -4.13
C LYS A 460 31.42 11.94 -3.22
N GLY A 461 32.44 11.09 -3.35
CA GLY A 461 33.68 11.23 -2.62
C GLY A 461 34.49 9.94 -2.59
N ASN A 462 35.69 10.01 -3.16
CA ASN A 462 36.81 9.08 -3.11
C ASN A 462 36.80 7.91 -4.11
N LEU A 463 37.40 8.20 -5.27
CA LEU A 463 38.05 7.22 -6.13
C LEU A 463 39.16 6.51 -5.35
N SER A 464 39.11 5.18 -5.27
CA SER A 464 40.32 4.37 -5.39
C SER A 464 40.21 3.54 -6.66
N LYS A 465 41.27 3.57 -7.44
CA LYS A 465 41.38 2.93 -8.76
C LYS A 465 41.39 1.42 -8.60
N SER A 466 40.42 0.74 -9.23
CA SER A 466 40.67 -0.52 -9.93
C SER A 466 39.57 -0.78 -10.97
N THR A 467 39.89 -0.44 -12.23
CA THR A 467 39.75 -1.30 -13.43
C THR A 467 38.35 -1.87 -13.72
N THR A 468 37.56 -1.53 -14.75
CA THR A 468 37.70 -0.73 -15.97
C THR A 468 36.26 -0.39 -16.42
N SER A 469 35.93 0.90 -16.59
CA SER A 469 35.03 1.36 -17.65
C SER A 469 35.15 2.89 -17.73
N THR A 470 35.75 3.33 -18.83
CA THR A 470 35.87 4.73 -19.22
C THR A 470 34.48 5.28 -19.51
N LEU A 471 33.85 5.88 -18.51
CA LEU A 471 32.76 6.83 -18.69
C LEU A 471 33.29 8.01 -19.52
N ARG A 472 33.15 7.93 -20.85
CA ARG A 472 33.15 9.13 -21.70
C ARG A 472 31.94 9.96 -21.31
N LYS A 473 32.23 10.99 -20.50
CA LYS A 473 31.42 12.18 -20.30
C LYS A 473 30.97 12.68 -21.68
N ARG A 474 29.70 12.48 -22.06
CA ARG A 474 29.15 13.10 -23.28
C ARG A 474 29.10 14.61 -23.05
N GLN A 475 30.13 15.27 -23.56
CA GLN A 475 30.12 16.67 -23.93
C GLN A 475 29.01 16.88 -24.97
N ARG A 476 28.42 18.06 -24.91
CA ARG A 476 27.28 18.50 -25.69
C ARG A 476 27.85 19.35 -26.82
N ASP A 477 28.05 18.74 -27.99
CA ASP A 477 28.31 19.37 -29.28
C ASP A 477 27.60 18.45 -30.30
N GLY A 478 26.67 18.90 -31.14
CA GLY A 478 26.87 19.85 -32.24
C GLY A 478 26.99 19.02 -33.53
N ASP A 479 25.95 19.06 -34.37
CA ASP A 479 25.74 18.58 -35.76
C ASP A 479 26.83 17.73 -36.44
N VAL A 480 26.42 16.63 -37.11
CA VAL A 480 26.78 16.26 -38.50
C VAL A 480 25.80 15.19 -39.01
N ASP A 481 25.15 15.49 -40.16
CA ASP A 481 24.41 14.58 -41.03
C ASP A 481 25.30 13.45 -41.59
N SER A 482 24.75 12.24 -41.72
CA SER A 482 25.03 11.38 -42.89
C SER A 482 23.97 10.29 -42.98
N ASP A 483 23.28 10.31 -44.12
CA ASP A 483 22.55 9.19 -44.68
C ASP A 483 23.52 8.03 -45.04
N ASP A 484 22.92 6.84 -45.16
CA ASP A 484 23.41 5.60 -45.77
C ASP A 484 23.98 4.46 -44.90
N ASP A 485 23.23 3.35 -45.04
CA ASP A 485 23.60 1.93 -45.16
C ASP A 485 24.14 1.12 -43.97
N ASP A 486 23.26 0.22 -43.51
CA ASP A 486 23.49 -1.22 -43.34
C ASP A 486 24.90 -1.64 -42.91
N GLN A 487 25.24 -1.46 -41.64
CA GLN A 487 26.21 -2.33 -40.97
C GLN A 487 25.75 -2.63 -39.54
N HIS A 488 25.85 -3.90 -39.17
CA HIS A 488 25.64 -4.44 -37.83
C HIS A 488 26.45 -3.66 -36.77
N GLU A 489 25.85 -2.66 -36.14
CA GLU A 489 26.34 -2.16 -34.86
C GLU A 489 25.88 -3.15 -33.77
N ASP A 490 26.84 -3.90 -33.21
CA ASP A 490 26.65 -4.64 -31.97
C ASP A 490 26.19 -3.66 -30.88
N GLY A 491 24.88 -3.67 -30.63
CA GLY A 491 24.28 -2.92 -29.54
C GLY A 491 24.89 -3.32 -28.19
N PRO A 492 24.73 -2.49 -27.14
CA PRO A 492 25.25 -2.83 -25.82
C PRO A 492 24.77 -4.21 -25.41
N HIS A 493 25.70 -5.06 -24.97
CA HIS A 493 25.39 -6.40 -24.48
C HIS A 493 24.33 -6.29 -23.38
N ASP A 494 23.27 -7.11 -23.41
CA ASP A 494 22.10 -6.95 -22.53
C ASP A 494 22.48 -6.83 -21.04
N ALA A 495 23.59 -7.47 -20.63
CA ALA A 495 24.19 -7.36 -19.29
C ALA A 495 24.48 -5.90 -18.85
N GLU A 496 24.84 -5.00 -19.76
CA GLU A 496 25.13 -3.59 -19.48
C GLU A 496 23.87 -2.75 -19.23
N LEU A 497 22.69 -3.26 -19.61
CA LEU A 497 21.40 -2.59 -19.46
C LEU A 497 20.72 -2.90 -18.12
N TRP A 498 21.09 -4.02 -17.48
CA TRP A 498 20.60 -4.42 -16.17
C TRP A 498 21.23 -3.56 -15.06
N LYS A 499 20.38 -2.98 -14.21
CA LYS A 499 20.84 -2.13 -13.10
C LYS A 499 21.05 -2.91 -11.81
N LYS A 500 20.40 -4.05 -11.67
CA LYS A 500 20.41 -4.89 -10.46
C LYS A 500 19.80 -6.27 -10.75
N ARG A 501 20.24 -7.27 -9.99
CA ARG A 501 19.63 -8.60 -9.95
C ARG A 501 18.46 -8.61 -8.96
N SER A 502 17.29 -9.03 -9.41
CA SER A 502 16.11 -9.20 -8.54
C SER A 502 16.29 -10.37 -7.57
N ILE A 503 15.88 -10.20 -6.31
CA ILE A 503 15.92 -11.28 -5.30
C ILE A 503 14.96 -12.43 -5.64
N PHE A 504 14.02 -12.22 -6.56
CA PHE A 504 13.13 -13.30 -6.99
C PHE A 504 13.88 -14.44 -7.66
N PHE A 505 15.02 -14.17 -8.30
CA PHE A 505 15.89 -15.20 -8.85
C PHE A 505 16.65 -16.01 -7.78
N ASP A 506 16.47 -15.71 -6.49
CA ASP A 506 16.92 -16.59 -5.40
C ASP A 506 15.87 -17.66 -5.02
N LEU A 507 14.67 -17.56 -5.60
CA LEU A 507 13.61 -18.57 -5.45
C LEU A 507 13.85 -19.68 -6.51
N PRO A 508 13.99 -20.97 -6.11
CA PRO A 508 14.37 -22.05 -7.02
C PRO A 508 13.44 -22.26 -8.22
N TYR A 509 12.17 -21.86 -8.12
CA TYR A 509 11.17 -22.06 -9.16
C TYR A 509 10.97 -20.81 -10.05
N TRP A 510 11.50 -19.65 -9.67
CA TRP A 510 11.14 -18.38 -10.31
C TRP A 510 11.58 -18.28 -11.77
N GLU A 511 12.72 -18.86 -12.12
CA GLU A 511 13.18 -18.90 -13.52
C GLU A 511 12.26 -19.76 -14.42
N HIS A 512 11.53 -20.70 -13.82
CA HIS A 512 10.63 -21.61 -14.53
C HIS A 512 9.20 -21.07 -14.62
N ASN A 513 8.87 -19.97 -13.93
CA ASN A 513 7.56 -19.35 -14.01
C ASN A 513 7.35 -18.71 -15.40
N LEU A 514 6.29 -19.13 -16.09
CA LEU A 514 5.90 -18.59 -17.40
C LEU A 514 5.56 -17.09 -17.32
N LEU A 515 4.83 -16.70 -16.28
CA LEU A 515 4.45 -15.31 -16.00
C LEU A 515 5.05 -14.91 -14.65
N ARG A 516 6.07 -14.06 -14.66
CA ARG A 516 6.76 -13.57 -13.45
C ARG A 516 6.18 -12.25 -12.95
N HIS A 517 5.85 -11.37 -13.88
CA HIS A 517 5.36 -10.04 -13.60
C HIS A 517 4.21 -9.69 -14.53
N ASN A 518 3.12 -9.25 -13.93
CA ASN A 518 1.93 -8.72 -14.58
C ASN A 518 1.87 -7.22 -14.35
N LEU A 519 1.31 -6.52 -15.34
CA LEU A 519 1.07 -5.10 -15.24
C LEU A 519 -0.26 -4.82 -14.55
N ASP A 520 -0.27 -3.82 -13.66
CA ASP A 520 -1.49 -3.30 -13.05
C ASP A 520 -2.32 -2.59 -14.13
N VAL A 521 -3.35 -3.30 -14.60
CA VAL A 521 -4.26 -2.84 -15.65
C VAL A 521 -4.98 -1.57 -15.22
N MET A 522 -5.39 -1.44 -13.94
CA MET A 522 -6.13 -0.26 -13.48
C MET A 522 -5.29 1.01 -13.61
N HIS A 523 -4.03 0.95 -13.19
CA HIS A 523 -3.14 2.11 -13.28
C HIS A 523 -2.80 2.46 -14.73
N ILE A 524 -2.61 1.45 -15.58
CA ILE A 524 -2.34 1.64 -17.02
C ILE A 524 -3.55 2.23 -17.73
N GLU A 525 -4.74 1.67 -17.52
CA GLU A 525 -5.98 2.15 -18.13
C GLU A 525 -6.27 3.59 -17.74
N LYS A 526 -6.11 3.92 -16.44
CA LYS A 526 -6.23 5.31 -15.97
C LYS A 526 -5.27 6.24 -16.73
N ASN A 527 -3.98 5.90 -16.80
CA ASN A 527 -2.99 6.72 -17.49
C ASN A 527 -3.29 6.86 -18.99
N ILE A 528 -3.69 5.78 -19.68
CA ILE A 528 -4.05 5.81 -21.10
C ILE A 528 -5.28 6.69 -21.30
N CYS A 529 -6.32 6.48 -20.49
CA CYS A 529 -7.56 7.26 -20.53
C CYS A 529 -7.30 8.75 -20.34
N GLU A 530 -6.54 9.14 -19.32
CA GLU A 530 -6.19 10.54 -19.06
C GLU A 530 -5.44 11.18 -20.24
N ASN A 531 -4.55 10.44 -20.92
CA ASN A 531 -3.83 10.96 -22.08
C ASN A 531 -4.72 11.08 -23.33
N ILE A 532 -5.62 10.13 -23.56
CA ILE A 532 -6.57 10.16 -24.69
C ILE A 532 -7.58 11.28 -24.48
N VAL A 533 -8.27 11.29 -23.33
CA VAL A 533 -9.26 12.33 -22.97
C VAL A 533 -8.58 13.69 -22.95
N GLY A 534 -7.40 13.82 -22.34
CA GLY A 534 -6.64 15.06 -22.32
C GLY A 534 -6.30 15.60 -23.72
N THR A 535 -6.08 14.71 -24.69
CA THR A 535 -5.79 15.11 -26.07
C THR A 535 -7.05 15.43 -26.88
N ILE A 536 -8.12 14.64 -26.73
CA ILE A 536 -9.38 14.87 -27.45
C ILE A 536 -10.04 16.16 -26.96
N LEU A 537 -10.03 16.40 -25.64
CA LEU A 537 -10.68 17.55 -24.99
C LEU A 537 -9.84 18.83 -24.96
N ASP A 538 -8.68 18.85 -25.62
CA ASP A 538 -7.76 20.01 -25.62
C ASP A 538 -7.48 20.54 -24.20
N ILE A 539 -7.27 19.63 -23.24
CA ILE A 539 -6.99 20.01 -21.85
C ILE A 539 -5.57 20.53 -21.75
N ASP A 540 -5.44 21.82 -21.42
CA ASP A 540 -4.15 22.48 -21.29
C ASP A 540 -3.18 21.70 -20.38
N GLY A 541 -1.93 21.56 -20.85
CA GLY A 541 -0.89 20.75 -20.21
C GLY A 541 -1.02 19.22 -20.36
N LYS A 542 -2.15 18.68 -20.82
CA LYS A 542 -2.34 17.22 -21.02
C LYS A 542 -2.29 16.78 -22.50
N LEU A 543 -2.34 17.71 -23.45
CA LEU A 543 -2.30 17.44 -24.89
C LEU A 543 -1.07 16.66 -25.36
N LYS A 544 -1.30 15.62 -26.17
CA LYS A 544 -0.25 14.91 -26.91
C LYS A 544 -0.10 15.33 -28.36
N ASP A 545 -1.07 16.06 -28.90
CA ASP A 545 -0.98 16.69 -30.22
C ASP A 545 -0.64 18.18 -30.08
N ASN A 546 0.61 18.53 -30.34
CA ASN A 546 1.12 19.90 -30.19
C ASN A 546 2.15 20.22 -31.29
N MET A 547 2.61 21.47 -31.34
CA MET A 547 3.57 21.91 -32.36
C MET A 547 4.80 20.99 -32.44
N LYS A 548 5.33 20.53 -31.30
CA LYS A 548 6.52 19.65 -31.29
C LYS A 548 6.23 18.31 -31.95
N SER A 549 5.09 17.68 -31.63
CA SER A 549 4.71 16.42 -32.27
C SER A 549 4.44 16.58 -33.77
N ARG A 550 3.86 17.71 -34.20
CA ARG A 550 3.60 17.99 -35.62
C ARG A 550 4.89 18.22 -36.42
N VAL A 551 5.88 18.92 -35.85
CA VAL A 551 7.19 19.09 -36.48
C VAL A 551 7.97 17.78 -36.52
N ASP A 552 7.90 16.96 -35.45
CA ASP A 552 8.47 15.61 -35.48
C ASP A 552 7.85 14.74 -36.62
N MET A 553 6.55 14.89 -36.92
CA MET A 553 5.92 14.20 -38.07
C MET A 553 6.45 14.69 -39.43
N VAL A 554 6.79 15.98 -39.55
CA VAL A 554 7.44 16.55 -40.75
C VAL A 554 8.81 15.92 -40.94
N GLU A 555 9.63 15.93 -39.89
CA GLU A 555 10.98 15.34 -39.89
C GLU A 555 10.93 13.84 -40.20
N MET A 556 9.89 13.14 -39.74
CA MET A 556 9.68 11.73 -40.04
C MET A 556 9.11 11.45 -41.45
N GLY A 557 8.66 12.46 -42.19
CA GLY A 557 8.05 12.28 -43.52
C GLY A 557 6.74 11.49 -43.50
N ILE A 558 5.94 11.63 -42.43
CA ILE A 558 4.67 10.91 -42.24
C ILE A 558 3.53 11.90 -42.00
N ARG A 559 2.28 11.46 -42.23
CA ARG A 559 1.06 12.24 -41.91
C ARG A 559 1.09 13.66 -42.49
N HIS A 560 1.39 13.81 -43.78
CA HIS A 560 1.49 15.11 -44.46
C HIS A 560 0.25 16.00 -44.27
N GLU A 561 -0.93 15.39 -44.14
CA GLU A 561 -2.18 16.09 -43.87
C GLU A 561 -2.22 16.78 -42.50
N LEU A 562 -1.29 16.45 -41.60
CA LEU A 562 -1.16 17.04 -40.26
C LEU A 562 0.00 18.04 -40.16
N HIS A 563 0.77 18.28 -41.22
CA HIS A 563 1.94 19.17 -41.13
C HIS A 563 1.53 20.62 -40.83
N PRO A 564 2.31 21.38 -40.03
CA PRO A 564 2.01 22.78 -39.75
C PRO A 564 1.94 23.63 -41.04
N GLU A 565 0.90 24.45 -41.17
CA GLU A 565 0.72 25.42 -42.26
C GLU A 565 1.25 26.79 -41.82
N TYR A 566 2.27 27.31 -42.50
CA TYR A 566 2.80 28.65 -42.26
C TYR A 566 2.09 29.65 -43.17
N LEU A 567 1.25 30.49 -42.58
CA LEU A 567 0.45 31.47 -43.32
C LEU A 567 1.27 32.75 -43.58
N SER A 568 0.95 33.45 -44.67
CA SER A 568 1.62 34.69 -45.10
C SER A 568 1.56 35.83 -44.06
N ASN A 569 0.63 35.77 -43.10
CA ASN A 569 0.50 36.70 -41.99
C ASN A 569 1.41 36.38 -40.78
N GLY A 570 2.33 35.43 -40.93
CA GLY A 570 3.24 34.99 -39.87
C GLY A 570 2.62 34.07 -38.81
N ARG A 571 1.32 33.73 -38.94
CA ARG A 571 0.67 32.76 -38.04
C ARG A 571 0.91 31.34 -38.53
N THR A 572 1.12 30.43 -37.59
CA THR A 572 1.16 28.99 -37.88
C THR A 572 -0.20 28.38 -37.54
N ARG A 573 -0.74 27.60 -38.47
CA ARG A 573 -1.98 26.84 -38.28
C ARG A 573 -1.66 25.36 -38.23
N LEU A 574 -2.24 24.65 -37.27
CA LEU A 574 -2.18 23.18 -37.23
C LEU A 574 -3.46 22.64 -37.88
N PRO A 575 -3.37 21.82 -38.96
CA PRO A 575 -4.53 21.16 -39.53
C PRO A 575 -5.25 20.28 -38.48
N PRO A 576 -6.59 20.25 -38.46
CA PRO A 576 -7.31 19.41 -37.51
C PRO A 576 -6.99 17.94 -37.74
N ALA A 577 -6.71 17.22 -36.66
CA ALA A 577 -6.54 15.77 -36.72
C ALA A 577 -7.90 15.08 -36.84
N SER A 578 -7.90 13.79 -37.18
CA SER A 578 -9.14 12.99 -37.31
C SER A 578 -9.93 12.87 -35.99
N PHE A 579 -9.31 13.17 -34.85
CA PHE A 579 -9.93 13.19 -33.53
C PHE A 579 -10.23 14.61 -33.04
N SER A 580 -9.93 15.65 -33.83
CA SER A 580 -10.29 17.01 -33.48
C SER A 580 -11.80 17.17 -33.51
N MET A 581 -12.37 17.61 -32.38
CA MET A 581 -13.80 17.75 -32.23
C MET A 581 -14.35 18.92 -33.06
N THR A 582 -15.55 18.73 -33.60
CA THR A 582 -16.35 19.82 -34.17
C THR A 582 -16.89 20.72 -33.05
N LYS A 583 -17.33 21.94 -33.40
CA LYS A 583 -17.95 22.87 -32.43
C LYS A 583 -19.13 22.25 -31.64
N LYS A 584 -19.85 21.29 -32.21
CA LYS A 584 -20.97 20.60 -31.53
C LYS A 584 -20.47 19.57 -30.51
N GLU A 585 -19.39 18.87 -30.81
CA GLU A 585 -18.76 17.87 -29.93
C GLU A 585 -17.97 18.53 -28.80
N ASP A 586 -17.37 19.70 -29.07
CA ASP A 586 -16.70 20.54 -28.08
C ASP A 586 -17.66 21.00 -26.97
N MET A 587 -18.88 21.39 -27.32
CA MET A 587 -19.94 21.71 -26.35
C MET A 587 -20.26 20.54 -25.42
N PHE A 588 -20.30 19.31 -25.94
CA PHE A 588 -20.57 18.12 -25.14
C PHE A 588 -19.46 17.86 -24.12
N CYS A 589 -18.21 18.12 -24.50
CA CYS A 589 -17.07 17.88 -23.63
C CYS A 589 -16.84 18.99 -22.62
N GLN A 590 -17.20 20.23 -22.94
CA GLN A 590 -17.23 21.33 -21.98
C GLN A 590 -18.22 21.02 -20.84
N VAL A 591 -19.36 20.38 -21.15
CA VAL A 591 -20.27 19.87 -20.12
C VAL A 591 -19.59 18.81 -19.25
N LEU A 592 -18.84 17.86 -19.84
CA LEU A 592 -18.10 16.84 -19.07
C LEU A 592 -16.97 17.42 -18.21
N LYS A 593 -16.35 18.51 -18.64
CA LYS A 593 -15.30 19.22 -17.88
C LYS A 593 -15.86 20.02 -16.72
N ASP A 594 -16.99 20.71 -16.93
CA ASP A 594 -17.58 21.61 -15.94
C ASP A 594 -18.54 20.91 -14.98
N ILE A 595 -18.88 19.63 -15.24
CA ILE A 595 -19.77 18.86 -14.38
C ILE A 595 -19.16 18.71 -12.99
N LYS A 596 -19.82 19.31 -12.00
CA LYS A 596 -19.52 19.07 -10.58
C LYS A 596 -20.50 18.05 -10.07
N VAL A 597 -19.98 16.87 -9.73
CA VAL A 597 -20.76 15.82 -9.10
C VAL A 597 -20.49 15.78 -7.59
N GLN A 598 -21.41 15.21 -6.82
CA GLN A 598 -21.20 14.98 -5.39
C GLN A 598 -19.99 14.05 -5.17
N ASP A 599 -19.37 14.16 -4.00
CA ASP A 599 -18.21 13.34 -3.64
C ASP A 599 -18.56 11.84 -3.78
N ALA A 600 -17.64 11.04 -4.34
CA ALA A 600 -17.81 9.63 -4.72
C ALA A 600 -18.70 9.30 -5.94
N TYR A 601 -19.27 10.27 -6.66
CA TYR A 601 -20.07 10.00 -7.87
C TYR A 601 -19.24 9.85 -9.16
N SER A 602 -18.07 10.49 -9.23
CA SER A 602 -17.05 10.25 -10.25
C SER A 602 -15.66 10.44 -9.65
N SER A 603 -14.66 9.75 -10.20
CA SER A 603 -13.27 10.15 -10.01
C SER A 603 -13.04 11.51 -10.68
N ASN A 604 -12.12 12.32 -10.16
CA ASN A 604 -11.74 13.60 -10.75
C ASN A 604 -11.39 13.40 -12.24
N ILE A 605 -12.17 13.97 -13.16
CA ILE A 605 -12.00 13.84 -14.62
C ILE A 605 -10.84 14.74 -15.08
#